data_AF-A0A522PPH0-F1
#
_entry.id   AF-A0A522PPH0-F1
#
_cell.length_a   1.000
_cell.length_b   1.000
_cell.length_c   1.000
_cell.angle_alpha   90.00
_cell.angle_beta   90.00
_cell.angle_gamma   90.00
#
_symmetry.space_group_name_H-M   'P 1'
#
loop_
_entity.id
_entity.type
_entity.pdbx_description
1 polymer ?
#
loop_
_entity_poly.entity_id
_entity_poly.type
_entity_poly.pdbx_seq_one_letter_code
_entity_poly.pdbx_strand_id
1 'polypeptide(L)'
;MQASLELQAKPLLSYKKVSRWPALALGAAILFFVLPALAKSEAKSPVPQSDAQAQTPLQEALPTGSAVRGKGLFAGRIHFQNGGPACASCHSIVGLPFPGGGKLGPDLTGVSRKLGSQGTQVAMRTLYFPVMDAVYGRQPLTPEEQADLLAFFEQTTMQTVPGWNTQIIIVIAISAFLILLLVTQYLWRDRLKSVRRKMVERAMRERRLYS
;
A
#
# COMPACT_ATOMS: atom_id res chain seq x y z
N MET A 1 52.17 -56.91 -5.13
CA MET A 1 51.39 -57.30 -6.33
C MET A 1 50.19 -58.10 -5.83
N GLN A 2 48.91 -57.78 -6.04
CA GLN A 2 48.19 -56.75 -6.77
C GLN A 2 46.87 -56.54 -5.99
N ALA A 3 46.49 -55.28 -5.77
CA ALA A 3 45.23 -54.90 -5.16
C ALA A 3 44.06 -55.18 -6.13
N SER A 4 43.22 -56.15 -5.80
CA SER A 4 41.93 -56.40 -6.45
C SER A 4 40.89 -55.43 -5.87
N LEU A 5 40.73 -54.28 -6.53
CA LEU A 5 39.64 -53.33 -6.27
C LEU A 5 38.35 -53.88 -6.87
N GLU A 6 37.56 -54.56 -6.04
CA GLU A 6 36.14 -54.84 -6.23
C GLU A 6 35.36 -53.52 -6.32
N LEU A 7 35.22 -52.99 -7.53
CA LEU A 7 34.26 -51.93 -7.85
C LEU A 7 32.88 -52.58 -8.03
N GLN A 8 32.17 -52.73 -6.91
CA GLN A 8 30.73 -53.04 -6.90
C GLN A 8 29.97 -52.03 -7.76
N ALA A 9 29.53 -52.48 -8.94
CA ALA A 9 28.65 -51.74 -9.82
C ALA A 9 27.28 -51.54 -9.14
N LYS A 10 27.05 -50.35 -8.59
CA LYS A 10 25.71 -49.91 -8.18
C LYS A 10 24.82 -49.80 -9.42
N PRO A 11 23.64 -50.45 -9.48
CA PRO A 11 22.76 -50.34 -10.63
C PRO A 11 22.24 -48.91 -10.72
N LEU A 12 22.55 -48.24 -11.83
CA LEU A 12 22.04 -46.92 -12.15
C LEU A 12 20.51 -46.94 -12.12
N LEU A 13 19.94 -46.07 -11.29
CA LEU A 13 18.52 -45.88 -11.12
C LEU A 13 17.83 -45.76 -12.49
N SER A 14 16.87 -46.67 -12.70
CA SER A 14 16.02 -46.75 -13.88
C SER A 14 15.26 -45.44 -14.09
N TYR A 15 15.78 -44.59 -14.97
CA TYR A 15 15.21 -43.33 -15.44
C TYR A 15 13.82 -43.49 -16.12
N LYS A 16 13.37 -44.73 -16.38
CA LYS A 16 12.08 -45.03 -17.02
C LYS A 16 10.85 -44.66 -16.19
N LYS A 17 10.99 -44.16 -14.95
CA LYS A 17 9.86 -43.76 -14.09
C LYS A 17 9.73 -42.25 -13.81
N VAL A 18 10.49 -41.40 -14.51
CA VAL A 18 10.45 -39.92 -14.30
C VAL A 18 9.74 -39.17 -15.44
N SER A 19 9.29 -39.86 -16.52
CA SER A 19 8.60 -39.20 -17.65
C SER A 19 7.07 -39.18 -17.59
N ARG A 20 6.48 -39.55 -16.45
CA ARG A 20 5.03 -39.48 -16.23
C ARG A 20 4.73 -38.69 -14.95
N TRP A 21 4.98 -37.39 -14.99
CA TRP A 21 4.31 -36.46 -14.07
C TRP A 21 3.35 -35.60 -14.91
N PRO A 22 2.06 -35.55 -14.52
CA PRO A 22 0.96 -35.19 -15.39
C PRO A 22 0.91 -33.69 -15.65
N ALA A 23 0.77 -33.32 -16.92
CA ALA A 23 0.42 -31.98 -17.37
C ALA A 23 -1.05 -31.60 -17.06
N LEU A 24 -1.65 -32.17 -16.00
CA LEU A 24 -3.09 -32.10 -15.72
C LEU A 24 -3.38 -32.11 -14.21
N ALA A 25 -2.72 -31.27 -13.43
CA ALA A 25 -3.05 -31.12 -12.01
C ALA A 25 -2.94 -29.67 -11.47
N LEU A 26 -3.08 -28.65 -12.33
CA LEU A 26 -3.34 -27.27 -11.90
C LEU A 26 -4.51 -26.65 -12.69
N GLY A 27 -5.55 -27.46 -12.91
CA GLY A 27 -6.79 -27.06 -13.58
C GLY A 27 -8.01 -26.96 -12.67
N ALA A 28 -7.91 -27.27 -11.38
CA ALA A 28 -9.08 -27.28 -10.49
C ALA A 28 -8.67 -27.06 -9.02
N ALA A 29 -8.52 -25.80 -8.61
CA ALA A 29 -8.72 -25.34 -7.23
C ALA A 29 -8.51 -23.81 -7.12
N ILE A 30 -9.25 -23.01 -7.89
CA ILE A 30 -9.52 -21.59 -7.53
C ILE A 30 -10.94 -21.47 -6.94
N LEU A 31 -11.59 -22.59 -6.65
CA LEU A 31 -12.93 -22.63 -6.08
C LEU A 31 -12.91 -23.14 -4.63
N PHE A 32 -12.14 -22.49 -3.73
CA PHE A 32 -12.31 -22.71 -2.29
C PHE A 32 -11.75 -21.59 -1.41
N PHE A 33 -12.07 -20.33 -1.70
CA PHE A 33 -12.03 -19.28 -0.66
C PHE A 33 -13.07 -18.20 -0.94
N VAL A 34 -14.31 -18.64 -1.13
CA VAL A 34 -15.51 -17.81 -0.98
C VAL A 34 -16.23 -18.35 0.23
N LEU A 35 -16.01 -17.74 1.40
CA LEU A 35 -17.04 -17.58 2.41
C LEU A 35 -16.83 -16.23 3.10
N PRO A 36 -17.90 -15.44 3.28
CA PRO A 36 -17.80 -14.04 3.65
C PRO A 36 -17.63 -13.93 5.16
N ALA A 37 -16.61 -13.18 5.60
CA ALA A 37 -16.60 -12.63 6.95
C ALA A 37 -17.26 -11.24 6.88
N LEU A 38 -18.60 -11.23 6.83
CA LEU A 38 -19.39 -10.05 7.15
C LEU A 38 -20.13 -10.27 8.47
N ALA A 39 -19.82 -9.36 9.39
CA ALA A 39 -20.68 -8.80 10.42
C ALA A 39 -21.10 -9.68 11.61
N LYS A 40 -20.46 -9.41 12.75
CA LYS A 40 -21.14 -8.69 13.85
C LYS A 40 -20.14 -8.17 14.87
N SER A 41 -19.92 -6.86 14.88
CA SER A 41 -19.58 -6.16 16.12
C SER A 41 -20.61 -5.04 16.29
N GLU A 42 -21.71 -5.41 16.93
CA GLU A 42 -22.63 -4.47 17.56
C GLU A 42 -21.86 -3.83 18.71
N ALA A 43 -21.26 -2.65 18.50
CA ALA A 43 -20.79 -1.82 19.60
C ALA A 43 -21.98 -1.00 20.10
N LYS A 44 -22.86 -1.66 20.87
CA LYS A 44 -23.71 -0.96 21.81
C LYS A 44 -22.87 -0.70 23.05
N SER A 45 -22.37 0.53 23.19
CA SER A 45 -22.00 1.05 24.50
C SER A 45 -22.54 2.47 24.69
N PRO A 46 -23.04 2.77 25.89
CA PRO A 46 -23.81 3.96 26.17
C PRO A 46 -22.88 5.16 26.30
N VAL A 47 -23.36 6.30 25.82
CA VAL A 47 -22.83 7.64 26.16
C VAL A 47 -22.94 7.81 27.68
N PRO A 48 -21.85 8.07 28.43
CA PRO A 48 -21.96 8.86 29.63
C PRO A 48 -21.98 10.31 29.19
N GLN A 49 -23.15 10.94 29.31
CA GLN A 49 -23.26 12.38 29.36
C GLN A 49 -22.52 12.80 30.62
N SER A 50 -21.30 13.30 30.45
CA SER A 50 -20.62 14.07 31.49
C SER A 50 -20.85 15.53 31.16
N ASP A 51 -21.83 16.11 31.85
CA ASP A 51 -21.94 17.54 32.02
C ASP A 51 -20.62 18.05 32.61
N ALA A 52 -19.86 18.79 31.81
CA ALA A 52 -18.75 19.60 32.29
C ALA A 52 -18.90 20.97 31.64
N GLN A 53 -19.42 21.87 32.46
CA GLN A 53 -19.72 23.24 32.17
C GLN A 53 -18.48 24.02 31.69
N ALA A 54 -18.74 24.88 30.71
CA ALA A 54 -18.19 26.21 30.51
C ALA A 54 -16.88 26.54 31.24
N GLN A 55 -15.81 26.59 30.47
CA GLN A 55 -14.83 27.66 30.61
C GLN A 55 -14.57 28.21 29.21
N THR A 56 -15.04 29.43 28.99
CA THR A 56 -14.69 30.27 27.85
C THR A 56 -13.44 31.05 28.25
N PRO A 57 -12.23 30.76 27.73
CA PRO A 57 -11.18 31.75 27.72
C PRO A 57 -11.34 32.54 26.44
N LEU A 58 -11.87 33.77 26.57
CA LEU A 58 -11.78 34.89 25.61
C LEU A 58 -11.12 34.50 24.28
N GLN A 59 -11.91 33.90 23.38
CA GLN A 59 -11.45 33.58 22.04
C GLN A 59 -11.46 34.85 21.20
N GLU A 60 -10.28 35.26 20.78
CA GLU A 60 -10.14 36.03 19.54
C GLU A 60 -10.70 35.16 18.42
N ALA A 61 -11.88 35.51 17.93
CA ALA A 61 -12.51 34.80 16.83
C ALA A 61 -11.56 34.86 15.64
N LEU A 62 -11.20 33.70 15.09
CA LEU A 62 -10.48 33.68 13.83
C LEU A 62 -11.29 34.46 12.78
N PRO A 63 -10.61 35.18 11.87
CA PRO A 63 -11.28 35.75 10.72
C PRO A 63 -12.01 34.65 9.93
N THR A 64 -13.00 35.01 9.14
CA THR A 64 -13.67 34.04 8.27
C THR A 64 -12.67 33.47 7.25
N GLY A 65 -12.38 32.18 7.37
CA GLY A 65 -11.45 31.46 6.47
C GLY A 65 -12.10 31.01 5.16
N SER A 66 -11.27 30.82 4.14
CA SER A 66 -11.64 30.27 2.84
C SER A 66 -11.07 28.87 2.66
N ALA A 67 -11.95 27.86 2.55
CA ALA A 67 -11.54 26.47 2.30
C ALA A 67 -10.74 26.29 1.00
N VAL A 68 -11.00 27.12 -0.02
CA VAL A 68 -10.25 27.10 -1.28
C VAL A 68 -8.81 27.57 -1.08
N ARG A 69 -8.62 28.66 -0.34
CA ARG A 69 -7.28 29.16 0.02
C ARG A 69 -6.59 28.17 0.96
N GLY A 70 -7.30 27.62 1.95
CA GLY A 70 -6.78 26.58 2.85
C GLY A 70 -6.28 25.36 2.11
N LYS A 71 -7.02 24.88 1.11
CA LYS A 71 -6.56 23.81 0.21
C LYS A 71 -5.32 24.21 -0.57
N GLY A 72 -5.21 25.46 -1.01
CA GLY A 72 -4.04 26.02 -1.68
C GLY A 72 -2.80 26.04 -0.80
N LEU A 73 -2.93 26.49 0.46
CA LEU A 73 -1.89 26.51 1.48
C LEU A 73 -1.45 25.08 1.84
N PHE A 74 -2.42 24.21 2.15
CA PHE A 74 -2.15 22.81 2.47
C PHE A 74 -1.37 22.10 1.36
N ALA A 75 -1.79 22.30 0.10
CA ALA A 75 -1.16 21.70 -1.08
C ALA A 75 0.18 22.33 -1.48
N GLY A 76 0.54 23.49 -0.92
CA GLY A 76 1.73 24.25 -1.32
C GLY A 76 1.59 25.01 -2.64
N ARG A 77 0.37 25.24 -3.13
CA ARG A 77 0.12 26.13 -4.27
C ARG A 77 0.20 27.60 -3.86
N ILE A 78 -0.17 27.87 -2.62
CA ILE A 78 -0.01 29.16 -1.96
C ILE A 78 1.07 28.94 -0.90
N HIS A 79 2.07 29.81 -0.87
CA HIS A 79 3.13 29.76 0.13
C HIS A 79 2.63 30.39 1.44
N PHE A 80 3.04 29.83 2.57
CA PHE A 80 2.84 30.48 3.86
C PHE A 80 3.65 31.77 3.93
N GLN A 81 3.07 32.82 4.52
CA GLN A 81 3.68 34.14 4.64
C GLN A 81 5.02 34.09 5.37
N ASN A 82 5.11 33.27 6.42
CA ASN A 82 6.32 33.11 7.22
C ASN A 82 7.31 32.07 6.66
N GLY A 83 7.05 31.49 5.49
CA GLY A 83 7.99 30.59 4.80
C GLY A 83 7.88 29.10 5.14
N GLY A 84 6.87 28.71 5.94
CA GLY A 84 6.61 27.31 6.29
C GLY A 84 6.48 26.37 5.08
N PRO A 85 6.90 25.11 5.18
CA PRO A 85 6.66 24.12 4.13
C PRO A 85 5.16 23.81 4.03
N ALA A 86 4.68 23.43 2.86
CA ALA A 86 3.29 22.98 2.72
C ALA A 86 2.97 21.78 3.62
N CYS A 87 1.78 21.73 4.21
CA CYS A 87 1.35 20.60 5.06
C CYS A 87 1.39 19.27 4.29
N ALA A 88 1.03 19.31 3.00
CA ALA A 88 1.02 18.16 2.10
C ALA A 88 2.42 17.55 1.85
N SER A 89 3.51 18.20 2.23
CA SER A 89 4.85 17.62 2.15
C SER A 89 5.00 16.38 3.05
N CYS A 90 4.35 16.40 4.21
CA CYS A 90 4.39 15.31 5.18
C CYS A 90 3.04 14.60 5.33
N HIS A 91 1.93 15.34 5.29
CA HIS A 91 0.60 14.83 5.59
C HIS A 91 -0.20 14.52 4.32
N SER A 92 -1.08 13.53 4.40
CA SER A 92 -2.13 13.31 3.40
C SER A 92 -3.45 13.92 3.87
N ILE A 93 -4.30 14.25 2.91
CA ILE A 93 -5.69 14.61 3.17
C ILE A 93 -6.56 14.31 1.94
N VAL A 94 -7.80 13.92 2.18
CA VAL A 94 -8.80 13.78 1.12
C VAL A 94 -9.08 15.12 0.42
N GLY A 95 -9.39 15.07 -0.87
CA GLY A 95 -9.68 16.26 -1.67
C GLY A 95 -8.45 16.87 -2.36
N LEU A 96 -7.25 16.36 -2.13
CA LEU A 96 -6.06 16.68 -2.95
C LEU A 96 -5.99 15.79 -4.21
N PRO A 97 -5.45 16.31 -5.33
CA PRO A 97 -5.12 15.47 -6.48
C PRO A 97 -4.01 14.48 -6.15
N PHE A 98 -3.90 13.40 -6.93
CA PHE A 98 -2.83 12.41 -6.81
C PHE A 98 -1.44 13.11 -6.80
N PRO A 99 -0.54 12.84 -5.84
CA PRO A 99 -0.54 11.70 -4.90
C PRO A 99 -1.35 11.84 -3.59
N GLY A 100 -2.08 12.94 -3.37
CA GLY A 100 -2.93 13.13 -2.18
C GLY A 100 -2.19 13.62 -0.93
N GLY A 101 -0.96 14.11 -1.09
CA GLY A 101 -0.06 14.56 -0.02
C GLY A 101 0.99 13.51 0.39
N GLY A 102 1.66 13.77 1.51
CA GLY A 102 2.74 12.97 2.06
C GLY A 102 2.24 11.79 2.91
N LYS A 103 3.14 10.85 3.18
CA LYS A 103 2.89 9.67 4.04
C LYS A 103 3.79 9.62 5.27
N LEU A 104 4.59 10.65 5.50
CA LEU A 104 5.50 10.72 6.65
C LEU A 104 4.76 11.13 7.93
N GLY A 105 3.79 12.05 7.80
CA GLY A 105 2.86 12.45 8.84
C GLY A 105 1.54 11.67 8.76
N PRO A 106 0.71 11.75 9.82
CA PRO A 106 -0.62 11.15 9.84
C PRO A 106 -1.54 11.75 8.77
N ASP A 107 -2.51 10.96 8.32
CA ASP A 107 -3.61 11.43 7.48
C ASP A 107 -4.51 12.39 8.28
N LEU A 108 -4.63 13.63 7.80
CA LEU A 108 -5.41 14.69 8.43
C LEU A 108 -6.88 14.68 7.96
N THR A 109 -7.28 13.69 7.15
CA THR A 109 -8.67 13.50 6.75
C THR A 109 -9.58 13.39 7.98
N GLY A 110 -10.52 14.34 8.09
CA GLY A 110 -11.47 14.40 9.19
C GLY A 110 -10.87 14.79 10.55
N VAL A 111 -9.69 15.45 10.58
CA VAL A 111 -9.07 15.93 11.82
C VAL A 111 -10.01 16.84 12.62
N SER A 112 -10.76 17.74 11.97
CA SER A 112 -11.73 18.62 12.63
C SER A 112 -12.88 17.87 13.30
N ARG A 113 -13.24 16.66 12.82
CA ARG A 113 -14.22 15.81 13.51
C ARG A 113 -13.61 15.10 14.73
N LYS A 114 -12.33 14.71 14.65
CA LYS A 114 -11.64 13.99 15.74
C LYS A 114 -11.31 14.92 16.91
N LEU A 115 -10.82 16.13 16.63
CA LEU A 115 -10.36 17.09 17.65
C LEU A 115 -11.40 18.20 17.94
N GLY A 116 -12.44 18.32 17.13
CA GLY A 116 -13.29 19.51 17.11
C GLY A 116 -12.58 20.70 16.42
N SER A 117 -13.35 21.72 16.05
CA SER A 117 -12.81 22.94 15.43
C SER A 117 -11.81 23.65 16.36
N GLN A 118 -12.17 23.80 17.64
CA GLN A 118 -11.32 24.40 18.66
C GLN A 118 -10.03 23.61 18.90
N GLY A 119 -10.11 22.28 19.04
CA GLY A 119 -8.93 21.44 19.23
C GLY A 119 -8.00 21.48 18.02
N THR A 120 -8.56 21.53 16.81
CA THR A 120 -7.79 21.66 15.56
C THR A 120 -7.10 23.02 15.47
N GLN A 121 -7.78 24.09 15.84
CA GLN A 121 -7.18 25.43 15.92
C GLN A 121 -6.03 25.49 16.93
N VAL A 122 -6.22 24.95 18.14
CA VAL A 122 -5.16 24.90 19.16
C VAL A 122 -3.97 24.07 18.67
N ALA A 123 -4.21 22.94 18.01
CA ALA A 123 -3.16 22.12 17.42
C ALA A 123 -2.34 22.88 16.36
N MET A 124 -2.99 23.71 15.53
CA MET A 124 -2.28 24.55 14.54
C MET A 124 -1.57 25.76 15.14
N ARG A 125 -2.10 26.33 16.22
CA ARG A 125 -1.49 27.48 16.90
C ARG A 125 -0.26 27.06 17.69
N THR A 126 -0.34 25.93 18.38
CA THR A 126 0.72 25.46 19.29
C THR A 126 1.72 24.54 18.61
N LEU A 127 1.29 23.77 17.61
CA LEU A 127 2.09 22.76 16.89
C LEU A 127 2.94 21.90 17.84
N TYR A 128 2.41 21.58 19.02
CA TYR A 128 3.12 20.96 20.15
C TYR A 128 3.75 19.59 19.87
N PHE A 129 3.55 19.04 18.67
CA PHE A 129 4.21 17.84 18.21
C PHE A 129 5.69 18.17 17.90
N PRO A 130 6.67 17.47 18.48
CA PRO A 130 8.10 17.84 18.35
C PRO A 130 8.57 18.04 16.90
N VAL A 131 8.05 17.25 15.96
CA VAL A 131 8.38 17.37 14.53
C VAL A 131 7.78 18.63 13.92
N MET A 132 6.56 19.01 14.28
CA MET A 132 5.92 20.22 13.75
C MET A 132 6.44 21.48 14.43
N ASP A 133 6.73 21.44 15.73
CA ASP A 133 7.38 22.53 16.44
C ASP A 133 8.77 22.85 15.86
N ALA A 134 9.58 21.82 15.57
CA ALA A 134 10.88 22.01 14.93
C ALA A 134 10.77 22.66 13.53
N VAL A 135 9.67 22.39 12.80
CA VAL A 135 9.44 22.94 11.46
C VAL A 135 8.86 24.35 11.52
N TYR A 136 7.86 24.61 12.36
CA TYR A 136 7.07 25.84 12.35
C TYR A 136 7.36 26.78 13.52
N GLY A 137 8.12 26.38 14.53
CA GLY A 137 8.41 27.21 15.71
C GLY A 137 9.12 28.53 15.36
N ARG A 138 9.90 28.55 14.26
CA ARG A 138 10.52 29.77 13.72
C ARG A 138 9.70 30.47 12.62
N GLN A 139 8.68 29.79 12.10
CA GLN A 139 7.87 30.22 10.97
C GLN A 139 6.39 29.91 11.25
N PRO A 140 5.79 30.55 12.26
CA PRO A 140 4.44 30.22 12.71
C PRO A 140 3.39 30.58 11.65
N LEU A 141 2.22 29.94 11.69
CA LEU A 141 1.11 30.27 10.80
C LEU A 141 0.42 31.57 11.23
N THR A 142 0.03 32.42 10.28
CA THR A 142 -0.76 33.62 10.62
C THR A 142 -2.20 33.25 11.02
N PRO A 143 -2.94 34.12 11.74
CA PRO A 143 -4.33 33.86 12.07
C PRO A 143 -5.23 33.62 10.85
N GLU A 144 -4.99 34.33 9.75
CA GLU A 144 -5.72 34.17 8.48
C GLU A 144 -5.45 32.81 7.84
N GLU A 145 -4.18 32.38 7.85
CA GLU A 145 -3.79 31.07 7.33
C GLU A 145 -4.38 29.93 8.17
N GLN A 146 -4.38 30.08 9.50
CA GLN A 146 -5.02 29.13 10.41
C GLN A 146 -6.53 29.03 10.15
N ALA A 147 -7.20 30.16 9.89
CA ALA A 147 -8.61 30.20 9.55
C ALA A 147 -8.90 29.51 8.20
N ASP A 148 -8.10 29.82 7.17
CA ASP A 148 -8.20 29.21 5.85
C ASP A 148 -8.02 27.68 5.93
N LEU A 149 -7.00 27.22 6.66
CA LEU A 149 -6.73 25.79 6.88
C LEU A 149 -7.85 25.10 7.67
N LEU A 150 -8.37 25.75 8.72
CA LEU A 150 -9.47 25.22 9.51
C LEU A 150 -10.72 25.00 8.66
N ALA A 151 -11.09 26.00 7.85
CA ALA A 151 -12.23 25.92 6.93
C ALA A 151 -12.07 24.77 5.93
N PHE A 152 -10.85 24.53 5.44
CA PHE A 152 -10.56 23.39 4.57
C PHE A 152 -10.70 22.05 5.32
N PHE A 153 -10.15 21.92 6.53
CA PHE A 153 -10.25 20.69 7.32
C PHE A 153 -11.70 20.35 7.67
N GLU A 154 -12.52 21.35 8.00
CA GLU A 154 -13.96 21.17 8.22
C GLU A 154 -14.67 20.63 6.98
N GLN A 155 -14.33 21.13 5.79
CA GLN A 155 -14.89 20.61 4.53
C GLN A 155 -14.56 19.12 4.31
N THR A 156 -13.36 18.68 4.73
CA THR A 156 -12.94 17.27 4.58
C THR A 156 -13.57 16.32 5.59
N THR A 157 -14.28 16.83 6.61
CA THR A 157 -14.95 15.96 7.59
C THR A 157 -16.00 15.07 6.95
N MET A 158 -16.78 15.54 5.98
CA MET A 158 -17.80 14.70 5.35
C MET A 158 -17.24 13.75 4.28
N GLN A 159 -15.95 13.85 3.96
CA GLN A 159 -15.32 13.06 2.92
C GLN A 159 -14.68 11.80 3.50
N THR A 160 -14.94 10.65 2.89
CA THR A 160 -14.25 9.40 3.18
C THR A 160 -13.05 9.25 2.26
N VAL A 161 -11.93 8.75 2.81
CA VAL A 161 -10.78 8.39 1.97
C VAL A 161 -11.24 7.27 1.03
N PRO A 162 -11.16 7.41 -0.30
CA PRO A 162 -11.48 6.32 -1.21
C PRO A 162 -10.48 5.19 -0.94
N GLY A 163 -10.95 4.14 -0.28
CA GLY A 163 -10.13 2.96 -0.03
C GLY A 163 -9.78 2.33 -1.37
N TRP A 164 -8.50 2.36 -1.73
CA TRP A 164 -8.03 1.51 -2.81
C TRP A 164 -8.29 0.07 -2.39
N ASN A 165 -9.09 -0.64 -3.20
CA ASN A 165 -9.37 -2.03 -2.91
C ASN A 165 -8.08 -2.83 -3.17
N THR A 166 -7.27 -2.97 -2.12
CA THR A 166 -6.00 -3.68 -2.15
C THR A 166 -6.16 -5.08 -2.73
N GLN A 167 -7.32 -5.71 -2.54
CA GLN A 167 -7.63 -7.01 -3.13
C GLN A 167 -7.67 -6.94 -4.67
N ILE A 168 -8.29 -5.91 -5.25
CA ILE A 168 -8.32 -5.71 -6.71
C ILE A 168 -6.91 -5.49 -7.25
N ILE A 169 -6.09 -4.66 -6.58
CA ILE A 169 -4.71 -4.41 -7.00
C ILE A 169 -3.89 -5.71 -6.96
N ILE A 170 -4.03 -6.49 -5.89
CA ILE A 170 -3.35 -7.79 -5.77
C ILE A 170 -3.79 -8.75 -6.87
N VAL A 171 -5.09 -8.83 -7.15
CA VAL A 171 -5.62 -9.69 -8.22
C VAL A 171 -5.08 -9.26 -9.58
N ILE A 172 -5.05 -7.96 -9.88
CA ILE A 172 -4.47 -7.43 -11.12
C ILE A 172 -2.96 -7.74 -11.20
N ALA A 173 -2.21 -7.56 -10.11
CA ALA A 173 -0.78 -7.84 -10.08
C ALA A 173 -0.48 -9.33 -10.29
N ILE A 174 -1.20 -10.22 -9.58
CA ILE A 174 -1.03 -11.67 -9.71
C ILE A 174 -1.44 -12.14 -11.10
N SER A 175 -2.58 -11.69 -11.62
CA SER A 175 -3.03 -12.05 -12.97
C SER A 175 -2.04 -11.60 -14.04
N ALA A 176 -1.55 -10.37 -13.98
CA ALA A 176 -0.53 -9.87 -14.90
C ALA A 176 0.77 -10.70 -14.82
N PHE A 177 1.21 -11.06 -13.62
CA PHE A 177 2.39 -11.90 -13.41
C PHE A 177 2.21 -13.31 -14.00
N LEU A 178 1.06 -13.95 -13.76
CA LEU A 178 0.76 -15.28 -14.31
C LEU A 178 0.69 -15.26 -15.84
N ILE A 179 0.08 -14.24 -16.44
CA ILE A 179 0.03 -14.06 -17.90
C ILE A 179 1.45 -13.94 -18.46
N LEU A 180 2.30 -13.12 -17.85
CA LEU A 180 3.69 -12.95 -18.25
C LEU A 180 4.47 -14.27 -18.20
N LEU A 181 4.29 -15.06 -17.14
CA LEU A 181 4.91 -16.38 -17.00
C LEU A 181 4.42 -17.35 -18.08
N LEU A 182 3.11 -17.38 -18.36
CA LEU A 182 2.54 -18.24 -19.39
C LEU A 182 3.06 -17.89 -20.79
N VAL A 183 3.13 -16.59 -21.12
CA VAL A 183 3.68 -16.11 -22.39
C VAL A 183 5.15 -16.49 -22.51
N THR A 184 5.95 -16.21 -21.48
CA THR A 184 7.38 -16.54 -21.46
C THR A 184 7.61 -18.05 -21.61
N GLN A 185 6.84 -18.86 -20.87
CA GLN A 185 6.90 -20.31 -20.94
C GLN A 185 6.49 -20.82 -22.33
N TYR A 186 5.44 -20.26 -22.93
CA TYR A 186 4.98 -20.64 -24.26
C TYR A 186 6.05 -20.34 -25.32
N LEU A 187 6.62 -19.14 -25.32
CA LEU A 187 7.66 -18.71 -26.26
C LEU A 187 8.97 -19.51 -26.09
N TRP A 188 9.39 -19.81 -24.86
CA TRP A 188 10.62 -20.59 -24.61
C TRP A 188 10.47 -22.10 -24.74
N ARG A 189 9.24 -22.62 -24.75
CA ARG A 189 8.99 -24.06 -24.85
C ARG A 189 9.59 -24.67 -26.12
N ASP A 190 9.58 -23.95 -27.23
CA ASP A 190 10.12 -24.47 -28.49
C ASP A 190 11.65 -24.37 -28.57
N ARG A 191 12.24 -23.38 -27.90
CA ARG A 191 13.70 -23.30 -27.72
C ARG A 191 14.25 -24.51 -26.98
N LEU A 192 13.66 -24.87 -25.83
CA LEU A 192 14.14 -25.98 -24.98
C LEU A 192 13.93 -27.36 -25.62
N LYS A 193 12.85 -27.54 -26.39
CA LYS A 193 12.61 -28.78 -27.14
C LYS A 193 13.70 -29.07 -28.18
N SER A 194 14.23 -28.04 -28.85
CA SER A 194 15.25 -28.21 -29.88
C SER A 194 16.55 -28.81 -29.31
N VAL A 195 16.99 -28.33 -28.15
CA VAL A 195 18.19 -28.83 -27.44
C VAL A 195 17.96 -30.25 -26.95
N ARG A 196 16.79 -30.52 -26.35
CA ARG A 196 16.43 -31.86 -25.87
C ARG A 196 16.42 -32.90 -26.99
N ARG A 197 15.85 -32.58 -28.16
CA ARG A 197 15.85 -33.49 -29.31
C ARG A 197 17.27 -33.87 -29.73
N LYS A 198 18.18 -32.89 -29.85
CA LYS A 198 19.58 -33.13 -30.21
C LYS A 198 20.32 -34.02 -29.22
N MET A 199 20.09 -33.84 -27.92
CA MET A 199 20.70 -34.69 -26.88
C MET A 199 20.15 -36.12 -26.92
N VAL A 200 18.84 -36.29 -27.07
CA VAL A 200 18.20 -37.62 -27.14
C VAL A 200 18.63 -38.38 -28.38
N GLU A 201 18.69 -37.72 -29.54
CA GLU A 201 19.17 -38.34 -30.78
C GLU A 201 20.64 -38.79 -30.68
N ARG A 202 21.49 -37.98 -30.04
CA ARG A 202 22.90 -38.35 -29.81
C ARG A 202 23.01 -39.56 -28.90
N ALA A 203 22.30 -39.58 -27.77
CA ALA A 203 22.29 -40.72 -26.85
C ALA A 203 21.76 -42.00 -27.50
N MET A 204 20.74 -41.90 -28.36
CA MET A 204 20.19 -43.05 -29.08
C MET A 204 21.14 -43.58 -30.17
N ARG A 205 21.90 -42.70 -30.83
CA ARG A 205 22.95 -43.10 -31.79
C ARG A 205 24.10 -43.83 -31.09
N GLU A 206 24.63 -43.27 -30.01
CA GLU A 206 25.72 -43.88 -29.21
C GLU A 206 25.32 -45.27 -28.71
N ARG A 207 24.06 -45.44 -28.27
CA ARG A 207 23.54 -46.75 -27.81
C ARG A 207 23.47 -47.81 -28.90
N ARG A 208 23.16 -47.44 -30.15
CA ARG A 208 23.11 -48.38 -31.29
C ARG A 208 24.50 -48.80 -31.77
N LEU A 209 25.52 -47.99 -31.55
CA LEU A 209 26.89 -48.33 -31.94
C LEU A 209 27.56 -49.32 -30.97
N TYR A 210 27.02 -49.44 -29.76
CA TYR A 210 27.52 -50.32 -28.70
C TYR A 210 26.66 -51.59 -28.47
N SER A 211 25.64 -51.81 -29.30
CA SER A 211 24.78 -53.00 -29.31
C SER A 211 25.05 -53.85 -30.54
#